data_AF-A0A1V6AGG7-F1
#
_entry.id   AF-A0A1V6AGG7-F1
#
_cell.length_a   1.000
_cell.length_b   1.000
_cell.length_c   1.000
_cell.angle_alpha   90.00
_cell.angle_beta   90.00
_cell.angle_gamma   90.00
#
_symmetry.space_group_name_H-M   'P 1'
#
loop_
_entity.id
_entity.type
_entity.pdbx_description
1 polymer ?
#
loop_
_entity_poly.entity_id
_entity_poly.type
_entity_poly.pdbx_seq_one_letter_code
_entity_poly.pdbx_strand_id
1 'polypeptide(L)'
;MPRYSKKLLLDDKQKNSIYEDTKDFISYIYEDYDFYQSLVRLLDKGKTDAIILKKVLQKNIDELWVKKIEEALPYLDTALRTVRKDIKEVEEIKPIELSRNITVKSLQHLATHTNFIDSIDEKGNIIPNKILNIYKDEEMFTYENKFINTLVYKLGLFIDVRYEKLKQYGADEVSNKMSLDIETRVVDTQVKMSFTIETRDGVDEQDTKGNINIFEDMTKSSLWQRVLRLRKIIQQYQTSQFILQMGKAYIRPPVMRTNAILKNVHLRQCLELWLFIESYESAGFEVESSSSTDKPNNELMENLYKLLSFHYVIFRKNTSDKIDDIISDSKAKIRYNARFKKMDTEEFTEEYEFLNPNVKKVYIEELSRRNTKLTREEIKIRKAIENALKSEKVYEAAQKKAALEKNKKSEK
;
A
#
# COMPACT_ATOMS: atom_id res chain seq x y z
N MET A 1 9.09 19.30 -20.85
CA MET A 1 8.09 19.04 -21.90
C MET A 1 6.75 18.72 -21.22
N PRO A 2 5.74 19.59 -21.28
CA PRO A 2 4.43 19.28 -20.74
C PRO A 2 3.75 18.22 -21.64
N ARG A 3 3.37 17.06 -21.06
CA ARG A 3 2.56 16.05 -21.75
C ARG A 3 1.17 16.62 -21.99
N TYR A 4 0.86 16.99 -23.22
CA TYR A 4 -0.51 17.27 -23.63
C TYR A 4 -1.29 15.94 -23.65
N SER A 5 -2.01 15.62 -22.58
CA SER A 5 -3.08 14.62 -22.64
C SER A 5 -4.33 15.28 -23.20
N LYS A 6 -4.50 15.27 -24.53
CA LYS A 6 -5.82 15.53 -25.10
C LYS A 6 -6.71 14.35 -24.73
N LYS A 7 -7.68 14.54 -23.83
CA LYS A 7 -8.72 13.53 -23.58
C LYS A 7 -9.45 13.28 -24.90
N LEU A 8 -9.33 12.06 -25.43
CA LEU A 8 -10.18 11.55 -26.52
C LEU A 8 -11.55 11.23 -25.90
N LEU A 9 -12.38 12.25 -25.73
CA LEU A 9 -13.75 12.10 -25.26
C LEU A 9 -14.61 11.64 -26.44
N LEU A 10 -14.86 10.34 -26.52
CA LEU A 10 -15.77 9.72 -27.49
C LEU A 10 -17.13 9.50 -26.82
N ASP A 11 -18.21 9.84 -27.51
CA ASP A 11 -19.59 9.57 -27.07
C ASP A 11 -19.82 8.05 -26.97
N ASP A 12 -20.70 7.57 -26.08
CA ASP A 12 -20.89 6.13 -25.87
C ASP A 12 -21.40 5.40 -27.13
N LYS A 13 -22.11 6.11 -28.02
CA LYS A 13 -22.43 5.63 -29.37
C LYS A 13 -21.21 5.46 -30.26
N GLN A 14 -20.21 6.35 -30.15
CA GLN A 14 -18.99 6.30 -30.95
C GLN A 14 -18.04 5.20 -30.47
N LYS A 15 -18.04 4.84 -29.17
CA LYS A 15 -17.15 3.79 -28.63
C LYS A 15 -17.41 2.41 -29.25
N ASN A 16 -18.67 1.99 -29.29
CA ASN A 16 -19.04 0.72 -29.92
C ASN A 16 -18.93 0.80 -31.45
N SER A 17 -19.23 1.97 -32.04
CA SER A 17 -19.02 2.22 -33.47
C SER A 17 -17.57 2.00 -33.87
N ILE A 18 -16.59 2.57 -33.16
CA ILE A 18 -15.18 2.55 -33.61
C ILE A 18 -14.62 1.14 -33.67
N TYR A 19 -14.94 0.26 -32.71
CA TYR A 19 -14.47 -1.12 -32.75
C TYR A 19 -15.05 -1.88 -33.96
N GLU A 20 -16.36 -1.76 -34.17
CA GLU A 20 -17.03 -2.42 -35.30
C GLU A 20 -16.61 -1.80 -36.65
N ASP A 21 -16.52 -0.47 -36.75
CA ASP A 21 -16.03 0.26 -37.93
C ASP A 21 -14.59 -0.16 -38.27
N THR A 22 -13.74 -0.36 -37.25
CA THR A 22 -12.36 -0.84 -37.45
C THR A 22 -12.37 -2.28 -37.97
N LYS A 23 -13.23 -3.14 -37.42
CA LYS A 23 -13.37 -4.53 -37.87
C LYS A 23 -13.89 -4.61 -39.31
N ASP A 24 -14.88 -3.79 -39.65
CA ASP A 24 -15.46 -3.70 -40.98
C ASP A 24 -14.45 -3.17 -41.99
N PHE A 25 -13.69 -2.15 -41.64
CA PHE A 25 -12.60 -1.63 -42.48
C PHE A 25 -11.53 -2.69 -42.76
N ILE A 26 -11.10 -3.42 -41.73
CA ILE A 26 -10.11 -4.49 -41.88
C ILE A 26 -10.66 -5.60 -42.79
N SER A 27 -11.94 -5.95 -42.63
CA SER A 27 -12.59 -7.01 -43.39
C SER A 27 -12.77 -6.60 -44.86
N TYR A 28 -13.17 -5.36 -45.13
CA TYR A 28 -13.33 -4.81 -46.46
C TYR A 28 -12.04 -4.92 -47.29
N ILE A 29 -10.91 -4.46 -46.75
CA ILE A 29 -9.61 -4.53 -47.46
C ILE A 29 -9.14 -5.98 -47.61
N TYR A 30 -9.39 -6.82 -46.61
CA TYR A 30 -9.00 -8.23 -46.66
C TYR A 30 -9.77 -9.03 -47.71
N GLU A 31 -11.06 -8.77 -47.87
CA GLU A 31 -11.94 -9.45 -48.83
C GLU A 31 -11.67 -9.00 -50.27
N ASP A 32 -11.35 -7.73 -50.48
CA ASP A 32 -11.13 -7.14 -51.81
C ASP A 32 -9.85 -7.65 -52.52
N TYR A 33 -8.85 -8.18 -51.79
CA TYR A 33 -7.58 -8.62 -52.39
C TYR A 33 -7.15 -10.03 -51.93
N ASP A 34 -7.06 -10.95 -52.90
CA ASP A 34 -6.57 -12.33 -52.72
C ASP A 34 -5.16 -12.44 -52.12
N PHE A 35 -4.35 -11.39 -52.31
CA PHE A 35 -3.01 -11.30 -51.76
C PHE A 35 -3.03 -11.30 -50.22
N TYR A 36 -3.90 -10.51 -49.59
CA TYR A 36 -4.01 -10.46 -48.13
C TYR A 36 -4.49 -11.78 -47.56
N GLN A 37 -5.42 -12.45 -48.25
CA GLN A 37 -5.87 -13.81 -47.88
C GLN A 37 -4.72 -14.83 -47.90
N SER A 38 -3.85 -14.73 -48.90
CA SER A 38 -2.68 -15.59 -49.02
C SER A 38 -1.64 -15.30 -47.93
N LEU A 39 -1.44 -14.03 -47.60
CA LEU A 39 -0.49 -13.59 -46.58
C LEU A 39 -0.96 -13.98 -45.17
N VAL A 40 -2.23 -13.74 -44.83
CA VAL A 40 -2.82 -14.18 -43.54
C VAL A 40 -2.67 -15.69 -43.35
N ARG A 41 -2.87 -16.48 -44.41
CA ARG A 41 -2.63 -17.94 -44.36
C ARG A 41 -1.17 -18.30 -44.13
N LEU A 42 -0.21 -17.53 -44.65
CA LEU A 42 1.22 -17.73 -44.40
C LEU A 42 1.64 -17.33 -42.98
N LEU A 43 0.97 -16.32 -42.40
CA LEU A 43 1.17 -15.93 -41.01
C LEU A 43 0.61 -16.98 -40.06
N ASP A 44 -0.59 -17.49 -40.33
CA ASP A 44 -1.21 -18.55 -39.51
C ASP A 44 -0.43 -19.88 -39.56
N LYS A 45 0.18 -20.21 -40.71
CA LYS A 45 1.08 -21.38 -40.86
C LYS A 45 2.50 -21.16 -40.33
N GLY A 46 2.86 -19.90 -40.02
CA GLY A 46 4.17 -19.55 -39.47
C GLY A 46 4.38 -20.11 -38.07
N LYS A 47 5.59 -19.94 -37.53
CA LYS A 47 5.80 -20.14 -36.09
C LYS A 47 5.23 -18.91 -35.38
N THR A 48 4.11 -19.09 -34.69
CA THR A 48 3.43 -18.02 -33.98
C THR A 48 3.35 -18.34 -32.50
N ASP A 49 3.90 -17.46 -31.68
CA ASP A 49 3.79 -17.49 -30.23
C ASP A 49 2.99 -16.26 -29.78
N ALA A 50 1.81 -16.50 -29.20
CA ALA A 50 0.88 -15.44 -28.81
C ALA A 50 0.42 -15.63 -27.36
N ILE A 51 0.58 -14.59 -26.54
CA ILE A 51 0.30 -14.61 -25.11
C ILE A 51 -0.44 -13.33 -24.73
N ILE A 52 -1.58 -13.48 -24.02
CA ILE A 52 -2.23 -12.39 -23.33
C ILE A 52 -1.99 -12.59 -21.83
N LEU A 53 -1.32 -11.61 -21.22
CA LEU A 53 -1.05 -11.53 -19.80
C LEU A 53 -1.91 -10.44 -19.20
N LYS A 54 -2.85 -10.84 -18.34
CA LYS A 54 -3.62 -9.92 -17.52
C LYS A 54 -3.11 -9.99 -16.09
N LYS A 55 -2.53 -8.91 -15.61
CA LYS A 55 -2.08 -8.79 -14.22
C LYS A 55 -2.91 -7.75 -13.49
N VAL A 56 -3.65 -8.21 -12.49
CA VAL A 56 -4.44 -7.39 -11.58
C VAL A 56 -3.67 -7.27 -10.27
N LEU A 57 -3.28 -6.06 -9.91
CA LEU A 57 -2.68 -5.74 -8.63
C LEU A 57 -3.76 -5.18 -7.72
N GLN A 58 -4.21 -6.02 -6.78
CA GLN A 58 -5.09 -5.61 -5.69
C GLN A 58 -4.23 -5.14 -4.52
N LYS A 59 -4.48 -3.93 -4.04
CA LYS A 59 -3.71 -3.34 -2.95
C LYS A 59 -4.61 -3.21 -1.74
N ASN A 60 -4.47 -4.13 -0.80
CA ASN A 60 -5.27 -4.19 0.42
C ASN A 60 -4.63 -3.34 1.52
N ILE A 61 -5.43 -2.67 2.33
CA ILE A 61 -4.94 -1.94 3.51
C ILE A 61 -4.50 -2.96 4.56
N ASP A 62 -3.29 -2.80 5.11
CA ASP A 62 -2.87 -3.64 6.24
C ASP A 62 -3.72 -3.30 7.48
N GLU A 63 -4.54 -4.26 7.94
CA GLU A 63 -5.40 -4.06 9.11
C GLU A 63 -4.60 -3.99 10.43
N LEU A 64 -3.38 -4.52 10.48
CA LEU A 64 -2.61 -4.66 11.73
C LEU A 64 -2.36 -3.30 12.40
N TRP A 65 -1.91 -2.30 11.64
CA TRP A 65 -1.64 -0.98 12.19
C TRP A 65 -2.92 -0.23 12.57
N VAL A 66 -4.01 -0.45 11.83
CA VAL A 66 -5.32 0.14 12.13
C VAL A 66 -5.85 -0.39 13.46
N LYS A 67 -5.87 -1.72 13.64
CA LYS A 67 -6.30 -2.37 14.89
C LYS A 67 -5.45 -1.93 16.08
N LYS A 68 -4.12 -1.90 15.93
CA LYS A 68 -3.21 -1.53 17.03
C LYS A 68 -3.39 -0.10 17.51
N ILE A 69 -3.66 0.83 16.59
CA ILE A 69 -3.98 2.22 16.97
C ILE A 69 -5.34 2.29 17.65
N GLU A 70 -6.38 1.63 17.11
CA GLU A 70 -7.72 1.61 17.70
C GLU A 70 -7.73 1.05 19.14
N GLU A 71 -6.99 -0.04 19.38
CA GLU A 71 -6.80 -0.63 20.71
C GLU A 71 -6.16 0.36 21.70
N ALA A 72 -5.22 1.18 21.24
CA ALA A 72 -4.48 2.12 22.07
C ALA A 72 -5.20 3.47 22.31
N LEU A 73 -6.18 3.83 21.47
CA LEU A 73 -6.88 5.13 21.53
C LEU A 73 -7.52 5.44 22.90
N PRO A 74 -8.27 4.53 23.56
CA PRO A 74 -8.89 4.83 24.86
C PRO A 74 -7.86 5.15 25.95
N TYR A 75 -6.71 4.49 25.90
CA TYR A 75 -5.62 4.72 26.84
C TYR A 75 -4.95 6.07 26.58
N LEU A 76 -4.77 6.44 25.32
CA LEU A 76 -4.25 7.75 24.93
C LEU A 76 -5.19 8.88 25.33
N ASP A 77 -6.51 8.73 25.11
CA ASP A 77 -7.53 9.71 25.52
C ASP A 77 -7.47 9.96 27.03
N THR A 78 -7.41 8.89 27.81
CA THR A 78 -7.33 8.98 29.27
C THR A 78 -6.03 9.65 29.72
N ALA A 79 -4.91 9.34 29.06
CA ALA A 79 -3.62 9.96 29.35
C ALA A 79 -3.60 11.46 29.03
N LEU A 80 -4.26 11.88 27.94
CA LEU A 80 -4.40 13.29 27.56
C LEU A 80 -5.28 14.08 28.51
N ARG A 81 -6.32 13.46 29.08
CA ARG A 81 -7.17 14.08 30.11
C ARG A 81 -6.49 14.17 31.46
N THR A 82 -5.66 13.19 31.80
CA THR A 82 -4.97 13.10 33.09
C THR A 82 -3.63 13.81 33.04
N VAL A 83 -3.66 15.13 32.80
CA VAL A 83 -2.46 15.96 32.74
C VAL A 83 -1.81 15.99 34.13
N ARG A 84 -0.57 15.49 34.24
CA ARG A 84 0.19 15.57 35.49
C ARG A 84 0.77 16.97 35.65
N LYS A 85 0.60 17.55 36.83
CA LYS A 85 1.28 18.79 37.21
C LYS A 85 2.20 18.46 38.37
N ASP A 86 3.49 18.69 38.20
CA ASP A 86 4.43 18.55 39.31
C ASP A 86 4.39 19.82 40.15
N ILE A 87 4.11 19.66 41.44
CA ILE A 87 4.07 20.79 42.36
C ILE A 87 5.47 20.97 42.94
N LYS A 88 6.15 22.04 42.54
CA LYS A 88 7.44 22.45 43.10
C LYS A 88 7.24 23.57 44.11
N GLU A 89 7.83 23.43 45.30
CA GLU A 89 7.91 24.54 46.25
C GLU A 89 9.06 25.46 45.80
N VAL A 90 8.71 26.66 45.32
CA VAL A 90 9.68 27.68 44.92
C VAL A 90 9.81 28.66 46.08
N GLU A 91 11.05 28.86 46.52
CA GLU A 91 11.40 29.80 47.58
C GLU A 91 12.01 31.05 46.95
N GLU A 92 11.37 32.21 47.15
CA GLU A 92 11.80 33.50 46.57
C GLU A 92 11.78 34.60 47.63
N ILE A 93 12.85 35.40 47.74
CA ILE A 93 12.89 36.52 48.69
C ILE A 93 12.20 37.73 48.06
N LYS A 94 11.07 38.15 48.64
CA LYS A 94 10.31 39.32 48.19
C LYS A 94 10.25 40.41 49.27
N PRO A 95 10.07 41.68 48.89
CA PRO A 95 9.67 42.71 49.82
C PRO A 95 8.42 42.28 50.60
N ILE A 96 8.34 42.65 51.89
CA ILE A 96 7.24 42.25 52.77
C ILE A 96 5.86 42.64 52.18
N GLU A 97 5.78 43.77 51.48
CA GLU A 97 4.58 44.30 50.84
C GLU A 97 4.01 43.38 49.74
N LEU A 98 4.89 42.62 49.07
CA LEU A 98 4.54 41.72 47.97
C LEU A 98 4.37 40.27 48.42
N SER A 99 4.69 39.98 49.69
CA SER A 99 4.57 38.65 50.27
C SER A 99 3.17 38.45 50.85
N ARG A 100 2.44 37.43 50.37
CA ARG A 100 1.08 37.12 50.84
C ARG A 100 1.02 36.00 51.88
N ASN A 101 1.95 35.04 51.83
CA ASN A 101 1.95 33.87 52.71
C ASN A 101 3.28 33.76 53.45
N ILE A 102 3.24 33.97 54.77
CA ILE A 102 4.39 33.82 55.66
C ILE A 102 4.30 32.44 56.31
N THR A 103 5.32 31.61 56.12
CA THR A 103 5.40 30.27 56.72
C THR A 103 6.43 30.23 57.85
N VAL A 104 6.46 29.12 58.61
CA VAL A 104 7.46 28.93 59.67
C VAL A 104 8.89 28.94 59.11
N LYS A 105 9.11 28.35 57.93
CA LYS A 105 10.39 28.43 57.21
C LYS A 105 10.75 29.87 56.85
N SER A 106 9.76 30.68 56.46
CA SER A 106 9.98 32.11 56.19
C SER A 106 10.49 32.87 57.40
N LEU A 107 9.94 32.56 58.59
CA LEU A 107 10.37 33.15 59.86
C LEU A 107 11.75 32.65 60.29
N GLN A 108 12.05 31.35 60.09
CA GLN A 108 13.39 30.80 60.36
C GLN A 108 14.46 31.46 59.49
N HIS A 109 14.17 31.65 58.20
CA HIS A 109 15.06 32.35 57.27
C HIS A 109 15.26 33.82 57.67
N LEU A 110 14.21 34.50 58.13
CA LEU A 110 14.34 35.88 58.64
C LEU A 110 15.21 35.94 59.91
N ALA A 111 15.04 34.99 60.83
CA ALA A 111 15.83 34.93 62.06
C ALA A 111 17.32 34.66 61.82
N THR A 112 17.66 33.95 60.73
CA THR A 112 19.06 33.71 60.32
C THR A 112 19.65 34.86 59.52
N HIS A 113 18.83 35.66 58.86
CA HIS A 113 19.27 36.76 58.00
C HIS A 113 18.79 38.11 58.53
N THR A 114 19.47 38.60 59.56
CA THR A 114 19.23 39.91 60.18
C THR A 114 19.32 41.08 59.20
N ASN A 115 20.03 40.91 58.08
CA ASN A 115 20.13 41.89 56.99
C ASN A 115 18.78 42.20 56.30
N PHE A 116 17.75 41.38 56.51
CA PHE A 116 16.41 41.62 55.98
C PHE A 116 15.47 42.33 56.96
N ILE A 117 15.96 42.68 58.15
CA ILE A 117 15.25 43.46 59.16
C ILE A 117 15.55 44.95 58.93
N ASP A 118 14.51 45.77 58.85
CA ASP A 118 14.64 47.22 58.64
C ASP A 118 14.77 47.95 59.96
N SER A 119 13.84 47.71 60.88
CA SER A 119 13.81 48.36 62.19
C SER A 119 13.19 47.50 63.27
N ILE A 120 13.54 47.80 64.52
CA ILE A 120 12.92 47.22 65.70
C ILE A 120 12.18 48.35 66.43
N ASP A 121 10.88 48.18 66.63
CA ASP A 121 10.04 49.13 67.37
C ASP A 121 10.44 49.18 68.85
N GLU A 122 10.15 50.26 69.58
CA GLU A 122 10.48 50.45 71.00
C GLU A 122 9.86 49.35 71.90
N LYS A 123 8.84 48.66 71.39
CA LYS A 123 8.16 47.51 72.01
C LYS A 123 8.79 46.16 71.69
N GLY A 124 9.90 46.12 70.95
CA GLY A 124 10.59 44.90 70.54
C GLY A 124 10.01 44.19 69.31
N ASN A 125 9.11 44.84 68.56
CA ASN A 125 8.54 44.27 67.33
C ASN A 125 9.51 44.44 66.16
N ILE A 126 9.76 43.35 65.42
CA ILE A 126 10.69 43.33 64.28
C ILE A 126 9.92 43.64 62.99
N ILE A 127 10.38 44.65 62.24
CA ILE A 127 9.81 45.03 60.93
C ILE A 127 10.78 44.58 59.82
N PRO A 128 10.46 43.52 59.06
CA PRO A 128 11.30 43.07 57.95
C PRO A 128 11.08 43.88 56.67
N ASN A 129 12.17 44.20 55.96
CA ASN A 129 12.12 44.77 54.61
C ASN A 129 11.83 43.67 53.57
N LYS A 130 12.47 42.50 53.71
CA LYS A 130 12.32 41.35 52.81
C LYS A 130 12.01 40.07 53.58
N ILE A 131 11.24 39.17 52.99
CA ILE A 131 10.89 37.89 53.58
C ILE A 131 10.92 36.78 52.53
N LEU A 132 11.27 35.56 52.95
CA LEU A 132 11.21 34.38 52.10
C LEU A 132 9.74 34.01 51.84
N ASN A 133 9.31 34.15 50.60
CA ASN A 133 8.00 33.71 50.15
C ASN A 133 8.13 32.29 49.59
N ILE A 134 7.36 31.36 50.14
CA ILE A 134 7.30 29.98 49.66
C ILE A 134 5.95 29.79 48.99
N TYR A 135 5.97 29.53 47.69
CA TYR A 135 4.76 29.22 46.94
C TYR A 135 4.92 27.94 46.14
N LYS A 136 3.78 27.30 45.89
CA LYS A 136 3.69 26.07 45.11
C LYS A 136 3.51 26.45 43.65
N ASP A 137 4.53 26.18 42.84
CA ASP A 137 4.48 26.34 41.39
C ASP A 137 4.12 24.99 40.74
N GLU A 138 3.20 25.02 39.77
CA GLU A 138 2.75 23.82 39.07
C GLU A 138 3.48 23.71 37.73
N GLU A 139 4.50 22.85 37.65
CA GLU A 139 5.23 22.60 36.42
C GLU A 139 4.49 21.56 35.56
N MET A 140 3.99 22.02 34.41
CA MET A 140 3.29 21.19 33.43
C MET A 140 4.26 20.38 32.54
N PHE A 141 5.53 20.80 32.43
CA PHE A 141 6.52 20.24 31.51
C PHE A 141 7.22 18.98 32.04
N THR A 142 6.47 18.08 32.67
CA THR A 142 6.94 16.78 33.15
C THR A 142 7.41 15.88 32.00
N TYR A 143 8.27 14.92 32.29
CA TYR A 143 8.79 14.00 31.27
C TYR A 143 7.66 13.19 30.63
N GLU A 144 6.70 12.73 31.42
CA GLU A 144 5.53 11.95 30.99
C GLU A 144 4.64 12.77 30.05
N ASN A 145 4.42 14.06 30.35
CA ASN A 145 3.65 14.94 29.49
C ASN A 145 4.37 15.20 28.17
N LYS A 146 5.70 15.39 28.19
CA LYS A 146 6.53 15.51 26.97
C LYS A 146 6.49 14.22 26.15
N PHE A 147 6.48 13.06 26.80
CA PHE A 147 6.34 11.77 26.16
C PHE A 147 5.00 11.68 25.41
N ILE A 148 3.88 12.00 26.06
CA ILE A 148 2.55 11.98 25.43
C ILE A 148 2.46 12.98 24.27
N ASN A 149 2.99 14.20 24.44
CA ASN A 149 3.06 15.19 23.36
C ASN A 149 3.81 14.65 22.13
N THR A 150 4.96 14.02 22.36
CA THR A 150 5.76 13.44 21.28
C THR A 150 5.07 12.26 20.62
N LEU A 151 4.35 11.43 21.38
CA LEU A 151 3.61 10.28 20.86
C LEU A 151 2.49 10.74 19.92
N VAL A 152 1.68 11.73 20.32
CA VAL A 152 0.60 12.28 19.48
C VAL A 152 1.15 12.86 18.18
N TYR A 153 2.27 13.57 18.24
CA TYR A 153 2.94 14.10 17.05
C TYR A 153 3.40 12.98 16.11
N LYS A 154 4.12 11.97 16.62
CA LYS A 154 4.58 10.82 15.83
C LYS A 154 3.43 10.02 15.24
N LEU A 155 2.36 9.81 16.01
CA LEU A 155 1.18 9.07 15.58
C LEU A 155 0.45 9.80 14.44
N GLY A 156 0.33 11.13 14.50
CA GLY A 156 -0.22 11.93 13.41
C GLY A 156 0.57 11.77 12.12
N LEU A 157 1.90 11.93 12.19
CA LEU A 157 2.79 11.70 11.04
C LEU A 157 2.67 10.28 10.48
N PHE A 158 2.61 9.28 11.36
CA PHE A 158 2.49 7.87 10.98
C PHE A 158 1.22 7.60 10.16
N ILE A 159 0.08 8.18 10.58
CA ILE A 159 -1.21 8.03 9.90
C ILE A 159 -1.25 8.88 8.62
N ASP A 160 -0.78 10.13 8.65
CA ASP A 160 -0.82 11.01 7.48
C ASP A 160 0.02 10.46 6.32
N VAL A 161 1.23 9.97 6.60
CA VAL A 161 2.08 9.35 5.56
C VAL A 161 1.40 8.14 4.91
N ARG A 162 0.72 7.31 5.71
CA ARG A 162 0.01 6.12 5.20
C ARG A 162 -1.27 6.49 4.48
N TYR A 163 -1.99 7.50 4.97
CA TYR A 163 -3.17 8.02 4.31
C TYR A 163 -2.83 8.56 2.91
N GLU A 164 -1.79 9.39 2.78
CA GLU A 164 -1.39 9.94 1.48
C GLU A 164 -0.91 8.82 0.53
N LYS A 165 -0.18 7.82 1.04
CA LYS A 165 0.16 6.63 0.26
C LYS A 165 -1.09 5.87 -0.19
N LEU A 166 -2.03 5.58 0.70
CA LEU A 166 -3.27 4.90 0.33
C LEU A 166 -4.10 5.70 -0.68
N LYS A 167 -4.07 7.02 -0.62
CA LYS A 167 -4.73 7.88 -1.61
C LYS A 167 -4.06 7.77 -3.00
N GLN A 168 -2.73 7.75 -3.05
CA GLN A 168 -1.96 7.61 -4.29
C GLN A 168 -2.00 6.20 -4.87
N TYR A 169 -2.05 5.18 -4.02
CA TYR A 169 -1.89 3.78 -4.41
C TYR A 169 -3.17 2.95 -4.25
N GLY A 170 -4.27 3.50 -3.77
CA GLY A 170 -5.52 2.77 -3.49
C GLY A 170 -6.35 2.39 -4.71
N ALA A 171 -5.97 2.86 -5.90
CA ALA A 171 -6.53 2.34 -7.14
C ALA A 171 -5.89 0.98 -7.45
N ASP A 172 -6.74 -0.04 -7.57
CA ASP A 172 -6.35 -1.31 -8.18
C ASP A 172 -5.71 -1.01 -9.54
N GLU A 173 -4.52 -1.55 -9.76
CA GLU A 173 -3.83 -1.39 -11.03
C GLU A 173 -4.10 -2.61 -11.89
N VAL A 174 -4.77 -2.41 -13.03
CA VAL A 174 -4.92 -3.45 -14.04
C VAL A 174 -3.89 -3.18 -15.13
N SER A 175 -2.96 -4.11 -15.27
CA SER A 175 -1.98 -4.11 -16.36
C SER A 175 -2.30 -5.23 -17.32
N ASN A 176 -2.55 -4.90 -18.59
CA ASN A 176 -2.75 -5.86 -19.65
C ASN A 176 -1.54 -5.79 -20.59
N LYS A 177 -0.87 -6.92 -20.80
CA LYS A 177 0.20 -7.06 -21.78
C LYS A 177 -0.21 -8.13 -22.78
N MET A 178 -0.27 -7.76 -24.05
CA MET A 178 -0.39 -8.71 -25.14
C MET A 178 0.93 -8.75 -25.91
N SER A 179 1.43 -9.95 -26.19
CA SER A 179 2.64 -10.15 -27.00
C SER A 179 2.37 -11.22 -28.06
N LEU A 180 2.78 -10.94 -29.29
CA LEU A 180 2.62 -11.79 -30.46
C LEU A 180 3.90 -11.76 -31.29
N ASP A 181 4.56 -12.91 -31.39
CA ASP A 181 5.74 -13.12 -32.21
C ASP A 181 5.43 -14.08 -33.36
N ILE A 182 5.78 -13.68 -34.58
CA ILE A 182 5.57 -14.46 -35.79
C ILE A 182 6.88 -14.57 -36.57
N GLU A 183 7.27 -15.79 -36.89
CA GLU A 183 8.33 -16.10 -37.84
C GLU A 183 7.76 -16.89 -39.03
N THR A 184 7.83 -16.31 -40.23
CA THR A 184 7.38 -16.94 -41.47
C THR A 184 8.31 -16.65 -42.64
N ARG A 185 8.06 -17.26 -43.79
CA ARG A 185 8.76 -16.99 -45.04
C ARG A 185 7.76 -16.62 -46.12
N VAL A 186 7.96 -15.47 -46.73
CA VAL A 186 7.16 -15.01 -47.87
C VAL A 186 8.05 -15.05 -49.11
N VAL A 187 7.78 -16.02 -50.00
CA VAL A 187 8.63 -16.33 -51.17
C VAL A 187 10.06 -16.65 -50.69
N ASP A 188 11.04 -15.78 -50.98
CA ASP A 188 12.45 -15.94 -50.59
C ASP A 188 12.85 -15.09 -49.37
N THR A 189 11.91 -14.34 -48.81
CA THR A 189 12.19 -13.42 -47.68
C THR A 189 11.78 -14.06 -46.36
N GLN A 190 12.73 -14.15 -45.43
CA GLN A 190 12.41 -14.47 -44.03
C GLN A 190 11.78 -13.25 -43.37
N VAL A 191 10.61 -13.44 -42.77
CA VAL A 191 9.83 -12.39 -42.12
C VAL A 191 9.73 -12.71 -40.63
N LYS A 192 10.17 -11.77 -39.80
CA LYS A 192 9.99 -11.80 -38.35
C LYS A 192 9.22 -10.56 -37.93
N MET A 193 8.12 -10.75 -37.20
CA MET A 193 7.28 -9.68 -36.68
C MET A 193 7.04 -9.92 -35.20
N SER A 194 7.27 -8.88 -34.40
CA SER A 194 7.02 -8.86 -32.96
C SER A 194 6.07 -7.71 -32.65
N PHE A 195 4.94 -8.02 -32.02
CA PHE A 195 3.89 -7.06 -31.70
C PHE A 195 3.58 -7.13 -30.21
N THR A 196 3.75 -6.00 -29.53
CA THR A 196 3.50 -5.89 -28.09
C THR A 196 2.62 -4.68 -27.82
N ILE A 197 1.48 -4.90 -27.16
CA ILE A 197 0.64 -3.84 -26.60
C ILE A 197 0.67 -3.97 -25.08
N GLU A 198 1.03 -2.88 -24.41
CA GLU A 198 0.94 -2.77 -22.95
C GLU A 198 -0.03 -1.65 -22.60
N THR A 199 -1.10 -1.98 -21.86
CA THR A 199 -2.01 -1.01 -21.28
C THR A 199 -1.87 -1.01 -19.75
N ARG A 200 -1.97 0.18 -19.18
CA ARG A 200 -2.01 0.39 -17.73
C ARG A 200 -3.27 1.18 -17.44
N ASP A 201 -4.25 0.49 -16.90
CA ASP A 201 -5.46 1.11 -16.43
C ASP A 201 -5.24 1.43 -14.95
N GLY A 202 -4.85 2.68 -14.68
CA GLY A 202 -4.87 3.28 -13.35
C GLY A 202 -6.05 4.24 -13.27
N VAL A 203 -6.70 4.34 -12.11
CA VAL A 203 -7.66 5.42 -11.87
C VAL A 203 -6.86 6.71 -11.73
N ASP A 204 -6.76 7.48 -12.81
CA ASP A 204 -6.21 8.84 -12.76
C ASP A 204 -6.93 9.64 -11.68
N GLU A 205 -6.18 10.35 -10.83
CA GLU A 205 -6.67 11.18 -9.72
C GLU A 205 -7.69 12.28 -10.15
N GLN A 206 -7.96 12.44 -11.45
CA GLN A 206 -8.84 13.48 -11.99
C GLN A 206 -10.22 13.01 -12.47
N ASP A 207 -10.49 11.70 -12.58
CA ASP A 207 -11.81 11.18 -13.00
C ASP A 207 -12.69 10.71 -11.81
N THR A 208 -12.70 11.48 -10.73
CA THR A 208 -13.70 11.36 -9.64
C THR A 208 -15.10 11.89 -10.01
N LYS A 209 -15.42 12.05 -11.31
CA LYS A 209 -16.73 12.58 -11.75
C LYS A 209 -17.45 11.79 -12.84
N GLY A 210 -16.92 10.66 -13.30
CA GLY A 210 -17.57 9.95 -14.40
C GLY A 210 -17.26 8.47 -14.44
N ASN A 211 -18.16 7.69 -13.82
CA ASN A 211 -18.53 6.34 -14.26
C ASN A 211 -17.38 5.31 -14.35
N ILE A 212 -16.75 5.05 -13.20
CA ILE A 212 -16.56 3.74 -12.55
C ILE A 212 -15.89 4.09 -11.22
N ASN A 213 -16.72 4.31 -10.20
CA ASN A 213 -16.25 4.80 -8.91
C ASN A 213 -15.64 3.65 -8.09
N ILE A 214 -14.41 3.25 -8.38
CA ILE A 214 -13.63 2.40 -7.45
C ILE A 214 -13.39 3.17 -6.14
N PHE A 215 -13.42 4.51 -6.19
CA PHE A 215 -13.50 5.37 -5.00
C PHE A 215 -14.77 5.12 -4.17
N GLU A 216 -15.90 4.74 -4.75
CA GLU A 216 -17.10 4.34 -3.98
C GLU A 216 -16.93 2.95 -3.36
N ASP A 217 -16.22 2.02 -3.99
CA ASP A 217 -16.02 0.69 -3.39
C ASP A 217 -14.90 0.68 -2.33
N MET A 218 -13.84 1.47 -2.49
CA MET A 218 -12.82 1.66 -1.46
C MET A 218 -13.35 2.50 -0.28
N THR A 219 -14.25 3.47 -0.52
CA THR A 219 -14.93 4.22 0.57
C THR A 219 -16.05 3.45 1.26
N LYS A 220 -16.57 2.38 0.63
CA LYS A 220 -17.43 1.36 1.26
C LYS A 220 -16.66 0.32 2.06
N SER A 221 -15.34 0.18 1.86
CA SER A 221 -14.54 -0.69 2.71
C SER A 221 -14.54 -0.16 4.16
N SER A 222 -15.01 -1.01 5.08
CA SER A 222 -15.01 -0.75 6.54
C SER A 222 -13.65 -0.21 7.03
N LEU A 223 -12.55 -0.68 6.44
CA LEU A 223 -11.19 -0.28 6.80
C LEU A 223 -10.85 1.15 6.43
N TRP A 224 -11.26 1.65 5.26
CA TRP A 224 -10.98 3.03 4.85
C TRP A 224 -11.71 4.03 5.75
N GLN A 225 -12.97 3.73 6.09
CA GLN A 225 -13.73 4.55 7.03
C GLN A 225 -13.09 4.58 8.42
N ARG A 226 -12.53 3.44 8.88
CA ARG A 226 -11.76 3.37 10.13
C ARG A 226 -10.52 4.25 10.08
N VAL A 227 -9.74 4.21 9.00
CA VAL A 227 -8.56 5.07 8.80
C VAL A 227 -8.94 6.56 8.81
N LEU A 228 -10.02 6.95 8.13
CA LEU A 228 -10.52 8.33 8.15
C LEU A 228 -10.94 8.78 9.56
N ARG A 229 -11.61 7.90 10.32
CA ARG A 229 -11.98 8.17 11.72
C ARG A 229 -10.74 8.34 12.59
N LEU A 230 -9.77 7.43 12.49
CA LEU A 230 -8.50 7.50 13.22
C LEU A 230 -7.79 8.83 12.96
N ARG A 231 -7.64 9.21 11.68
CA ARG A 231 -7.02 10.48 11.30
C ARG A 231 -7.73 11.67 11.94
N LYS A 232 -9.06 11.71 11.88
CA LYS A 232 -9.87 12.78 12.48
C LYS A 232 -9.67 12.87 14.00
N ILE A 233 -9.66 11.73 14.69
CA ILE A 233 -9.45 11.67 16.15
C ILE A 233 -8.05 12.20 16.51
N ILE A 234 -7.01 11.76 15.79
CA ILE A 234 -5.64 12.23 16.06
C ILE A 234 -5.45 13.71 15.76
N GLN A 235 -6.08 14.22 14.69
CA GLN A 235 -6.10 15.67 14.42
C GLN A 235 -6.77 16.45 15.57
N GLN A 236 -7.87 15.93 16.12
CA GLN A 236 -8.49 16.54 17.31
C GLN A 236 -7.54 16.55 18.51
N TYR A 237 -6.79 15.47 18.75
CA TYR A 237 -5.78 15.45 19.81
C TYR A 237 -4.64 16.45 19.59
N GLN A 238 -4.17 16.61 18.36
CA GLN A 238 -3.16 17.61 18.02
C GLN A 238 -3.64 19.05 18.28
N THR A 239 -4.93 19.31 18.09
CA THR A 239 -5.55 20.62 18.38
C THR A 239 -5.99 20.80 19.83
N SER A 240 -5.76 19.81 20.70
CA SER A 240 -6.15 19.90 22.10
C SER A 240 -5.34 20.96 22.85
N GLN A 241 -5.97 21.61 23.85
CA GLN A 241 -5.35 22.66 24.65
C GLN A 241 -4.05 22.19 25.33
N PHE A 242 -4.03 20.94 25.81
CA PHE A 242 -2.83 20.34 26.40
C PHE A 242 -1.66 20.32 25.41
N ILE A 243 -1.86 19.83 24.19
CA ILE A 243 -0.81 19.75 23.16
C ILE A 243 -0.37 21.14 22.72
N LEU A 244 -1.31 22.09 22.56
CA LEU A 244 -1.00 23.48 22.23
C LEU A 244 -0.13 24.16 23.30
N GLN A 245 -0.43 23.94 24.58
CA GLN A 245 0.37 24.45 25.71
C GLN A 245 1.75 23.80 25.79
N MET A 246 1.86 22.51 25.46
CA MET A 246 3.15 21.81 25.43
C MET A 246 4.03 22.27 24.25
N GLY A 247 3.43 22.71 23.14
CA GLY A 247 4.15 23.20 21.97
C GLY A 247 5.23 22.22 21.49
N LYS A 248 6.47 22.72 21.36
CA LYS A 248 7.63 21.93 20.89
C LYS A 248 8.37 21.19 22.01
N ALA A 249 7.76 21.01 23.19
CA ALA A 249 8.35 20.26 24.27
C ALA A 249 8.26 18.75 24.01
N TYR A 250 9.25 18.24 23.28
CA TYR A 250 9.37 16.83 22.90
C TYR A 250 10.46 16.11 23.67
N ILE A 251 10.31 14.79 23.81
CA ILE A 251 11.37 13.91 24.29
C ILE A 251 12.27 13.47 23.13
N ARG A 252 13.55 13.21 23.44
CA ARG A 252 14.47 12.58 22.49
C ARG A 252 14.38 11.06 22.67
N PRO A 253 14.20 10.27 21.60
CA PRO A 253 14.30 8.82 21.68
C PRO A 253 15.70 8.38 22.16
N PRO A 254 15.84 7.23 22.85
CA PRO A 254 14.78 6.29 23.24
C PRO A 254 13.95 6.76 24.44
N VAL A 255 12.72 6.26 24.56
CA VAL A 255 11.84 6.59 25.69
C VAL A 255 12.39 5.98 26.98
N MET A 256 12.58 6.80 28.00
CA MET A 256 13.02 6.38 29.32
C MET A 256 11.85 5.70 30.06
N ARG A 257 12.09 4.52 30.62
CA ARG A 257 11.10 3.78 31.41
C ARG A 257 11.04 4.33 32.83
N THR A 258 10.41 5.48 33.02
CA THR A 258 10.22 6.07 34.36
C THR A 258 9.20 5.27 35.18
N ASN A 259 9.27 5.39 36.50
CA ASN A 259 8.29 4.74 37.41
C ASN A 259 6.85 5.19 37.12
N ALA A 260 6.65 6.44 36.71
CA ALA A 260 5.33 6.95 36.37
C ALA A 260 4.76 6.28 35.11
N ILE A 261 5.60 6.01 34.11
CA ILE A 261 5.21 5.28 32.89
C ILE A 261 4.93 3.81 33.20
N LEU A 262 5.77 3.15 34.01
CA LEU A 262 5.64 1.73 34.31
C LEU A 262 4.44 1.40 35.20
N LYS A 263 4.14 2.26 36.19
CA LYS A 263 3.04 2.02 37.14
C LYS A 263 1.67 2.37 36.57
N ASN A 264 1.58 3.32 35.64
CA ASN A 264 0.31 3.74 35.06
C ASN A 264 -0.03 2.88 33.82
N VAL A 265 -1.17 2.18 33.87
CA VAL A 265 -1.63 1.31 32.78
C VAL A 265 -1.77 2.07 31.46
N HIS A 266 -2.28 3.31 31.48
CA HIS A 266 -2.48 4.12 30.28
C HIS A 266 -1.15 4.54 29.65
N LEU A 267 -0.17 4.95 30.46
CA LEU A 267 1.16 5.34 29.96
C LEU A 267 1.94 4.13 29.44
N ARG A 268 1.76 2.95 30.05
CA ARG A 268 2.35 1.70 29.56
C ARG A 268 1.79 1.30 28.19
N GLN A 269 0.48 1.41 27.99
CA GLN A 269 -0.15 1.16 26.68
C GLN A 269 0.29 2.19 25.63
N CYS A 270 0.46 3.45 26.02
CA CYS A 270 1.06 4.48 25.15
C CYS A 270 2.51 4.14 24.78
N LEU A 271 3.29 3.55 25.69
CA LEU A 271 4.66 3.09 25.41
C LEU A 271 4.66 1.91 24.43
N GLU A 272 3.75 0.96 24.58
CA GLU A 272 3.58 -0.15 23.61
C GLU A 272 3.22 0.38 22.22
N LEU A 273 2.31 1.35 22.12
CA LEU A 273 1.97 2.02 20.86
C LEU A 273 3.19 2.72 20.24
N TRP A 274 4.00 3.40 21.06
CA TRP A 274 5.24 4.03 20.58
C TRP A 274 6.19 3.00 19.96
N LEU A 275 6.45 1.90 20.68
CA LEU A 275 7.34 0.84 20.20
C LEU A 275 6.80 0.20 18.92
N PHE A 276 5.48 0.01 18.83
CA PHE A 276 4.83 -0.46 17.62
C PHE A 276 5.12 0.47 16.43
N ILE A 277 4.89 1.78 16.59
CA ILE A 277 5.13 2.80 15.54
C ILE A 277 6.59 2.78 15.08
N GLU A 278 7.56 2.65 15.99
CA GLU A 278 8.98 2.60 15.64
C GLU A 278 9.39 1.28 14.96
N SER A 279 8.78 0.16 15.36
CA SER A 279 9.06 -1.16 14.78
C SER A 279 8.37 -1.44 13.44
N TYR A 280 7.37 -0.63 13.07
CA TYR A 280 6.53 -0.89 11.91
C TYR A 280 7.20 -0.38 10.62
N GLU A 281 7.93 -1.28 9.94
CA GLU A 281 8.66 -1.00 8.69
C GLU A 281 7.79 -1.10 7.42
N SER A 282 6.60 -1.71 7.51
CA SER A 282 5.72 -1.88 6.35
C SER A 282 5.15 -0.55 5.84
N ALA A 283 4.93 -0.48 4.53
CA ALA A 283 4.34 0.67 3.85
C ALA A 283 2.86 0.91 4.23
N GLY A 284 2.21 -0.06 4.90
CA GLY A 284 0.83 0.04 5.38
C GLY A 284 -0.22 -0.56 4.44
N PHE A 285 0.21 -1.26 3.39
CA PHE A 285 -0.64 -1.96 2.44
C PHE A 285 0.01 -3.30 2.03
N GLU A 286 -0.83 -4.29 1.79
CA GLU A 286 -0.49 -5.61 1.26
C GLU A 286 -0.81 -5.62 -0.24
N VAL A 287 0.11 -6.12 -1.07
CA VAL A 287 -0.07 -6.16 -2.52
C VAL A 287 -0.34 -7.59 -2.93
N GLU A 288 -1.59 -7.90 -3.23
CA GLU A 288 -1.98 -9.15 -3.84
C GLU A 288 -1.91 -9.02 -5.37
N SER A 289 -0.98 -9.75 -5.99
CA SER A 289 -0.91 -9.81 -7.44
C SER A 289 -1.56 -11.10 -7.93
N SER A 290 -2.62 -10.97 -8.72
CA SER A 290 -3.14 -12.07 -9.54
C SER A 290 -2.70 -11.87 -10.98
N SER A 291 -2.18 -12.93 -11.60
CA SER A 291 -1.79 -12.93 -13.00
C SER A 291 -2.53 -14.06 -13.71
N SER A 292 -3.37 -13.72 -14.68
CA SER A 292 -3.94 -14.67 -15.63
C SER A 292 -3.11 -14.65 -16.90
N THR A 293 -2.80 -15.84 -17.42
CA THR A 293 -2.21 -16.02 -18.75
C THR A 293 -3.25 -16.70 -19.60
N ASP A 294 -3.83 -15.97 -20.55
CA ASP A 294 -4.87 -16.44 -21.43
C ASP A 294 -4.34 -16.54 -22.86
N LYS A 295 -4.80 -17.57 -23.58
CA LYS A 295 -4.56 -17.64 -25.02
C LYS A 295 -5.51 -16.69 -25.72
N PRO A 296 -5.04 -15.88 -26.68
CA PRO A 296 -5.92 -15.05 -27.49
C PRO A 296 -6.95 -15.93 -28.21
N ASN A 297 -8.20 -15.48 -28.25
CA ASN A 297 -9.26 -16.17 -28.99
C ASN A 297 -8.96 -16.17 -30.50
N ASN A 298 -9.48 -17.15 -31.23
CA ASN A 298 -9.23 -17.32 -32.67
C ASN A 298 -9.65 -16.09 -33.48
N GLU A 299 -10.77 -15.44 -33.13
CA GLU A 299 -11.24 -14.22 -33.79
C GLU A 299 -10.25 -13.05 -33.61
N LEU A 300 -9.68 -12.91 -32.41
CA LEU A 300 -8.67 -11.89 -32.12
C LEU A 300 -7.40 -12.16 -32.94
N MET A 301 -6.95 -13.41 -32.98
CA MET A 301 -5.78 -13.82 -33.78
C MET A 301 -5.97 -13.57 -35.27
N GLU A 302 -7.15 -13.89 -35.82
CA GLU A 302 -7.47 -13.63 -37.23
C GLU A 302 -7.39 -12.14 -37.56
N ASN A 303 -7.99 -11.29 -36.71
CA ASN A 303 -7.94 -9.84 -36.88
C ASN A 303 -6.51 -9.30 -36.78
N LEU A 304 -5.68 -9.84 -35.88
CA LEU A 304 -4.28 -9.45 -35.79
C LEU A 304 -3.45 -9.88 -36.99
N TYR A 305 -3.67 -11.07 -37.54
CA TYR A 305 -3.00 -11.47 -38.77
C TYR A 305 -3.38 -10.57 -39.94
N LYS A 306 -4.66 -10.18 -40.05
CA LYS A 306 -5.11 -9.19 -41.05
C LYS A 306 -4.38 -7.85 -40.87
N LEU A 307 -4.31 -7.32 -39.65
CA LEU A 307 -3.58 -6.08 -39.36
C LEU A 307 -2.08 -6.18 -39.66
N LEU A 308 -1.42 -7.26 -39.24
CA LEU A 308 -0.01 -7.50 -39.52
C LEU A 308 0.26 -7.66 -41.02
N SER A 309 -0.70 -8.19 -41.79
CA SER A 309 -0.58 -8.25 -43.25
C SER A 309 -0.55 -6.86 -43.89
N PHE A 310 -1.36 -5.92 -43.39
CA PHE A 310 -1.34 -4.53 -43.84
C PHE A 310 -0.03 -3.85 -43.46
N HIS A 311 0.42 -4.05 -42.21
CA HIS A 311 1.71 -3.53 -41.76
C HIS A 311 2.88 -4.07 -42.59
N TYR A 312 2.85 -5.36 -42.95
CA TYR A 312 3.87 -5.95 -43.82
C TYR A 312 3.89 -5.32 -45.21
N VAL A 313 2.73 -5.11 -45.85
CA VAL A 313 2.67 -4.47 -47.18
C VAL A 313 3.17 -3.03 -47.14
N ILE A 314 2.75 -2.25 -46.14
CA ILE A 314 3.25 -0.88 -45.97
C ILE A 314 4.76 -0.88 -45.74
N PHE A 315 5.25 -1.74 -44.83
CA PHE A 315 6.66 -1.83 -44.52
C PHE A 315 7.48 -2.23 -45.75
N ARG A 316 7.06 -3.27 -46.47
CA ARG A 316 7.79 -3.78 -47.62
C ARG A 316 7.74 -2.82 -48.80
N LYS A 317 6.65 -2.06 -49.02
CA LYS A 317 6.58 -1.05 -50.10
C LYS A 317 7.58 0.07 -49.86
N ASN A 318 7.76 0.46 -48.61
CA ASN A 318 8.67 1.54 -48.22
C ASN A 318 10.12 1.09 -48.03
N THR A 319 10.40 -0.22 -48.02
CA THR A 319 11.76 -0.76 -47.86
C THR A 319 12.28 -1.47 -49.10
N SER A 320 11.40 -1.88 -50.03
CA SER A 320 11.75 -2.61 -51.25
C SER A 320 10.69 -2.43 -52.34
N ASP A 321 11.07 -1.94 -53.52
CA ASP A 321 10.16 -1.73 -54.65
C ASP A 321 9.54 -3.03 -55.22
N LYS A 322 10.07 -4.20 -54.84
CA LYS A 322 9.64 -5.53 -55.30
C LYS A 322 8.31 -6.04 -54.73
N ILE A 323 7.55 -5.24 -53.99
CA ILE A 323 6.21 -5.68 -53.54
C ILE A 323 5.32 -5.98 -54.74
N ASP A 324 5.35 -5.11 -55.75
CA ASP A 324 4.41 -5.20 -56.87
C ASP A 324 4.63 -6.50 -57.65
N ASP A 325 5.88 -6.96 -57.75
CA ASP A 325 6.25 -8.26 -58.30
C ASP A 325 5.68 -9.42 -57.46
N ILE A 326 5.79 -9.35 -56.13
CA ILE A 326 5.29 -10.38 -55.20
C ILE A 326 3.75 -10.48 -55.22
N ILE A 327 3.06 -9.35 -55.40
CA ILE A 327 1.59 -9.30 -55.53
C ILE A 327 1.15 -9.98 -56.83
N SER A 328 1.92 -9.84 -57.92
CA SER A 328 1.57 -10.38 -59.23
C SER A 328 1.71 -11.91 -59.35
N ASP A 329 2.55 -12.54 -58.50
CA ASP A 329 2.90 -13.96 -58.58
C ASP A 329 2.04 -14.90 -57.70
N SER A 330 1.07 -14.39 -56.92
CA SER A 330 0.32 -15.21 -55.97
C SER A 330 -0.69 -16.15 -56.63
N LYS A 331 -0.34 -17.43 -56.84
CA LYS A 331 -1.27 -18.53 -57.20
C LYS A 331 -1.45 -19.49 -56.02
N ALA A 332 -2.65 -19.56 -55.44
CA ALA A 332 -2.91 -20.35 -54.23
C ALA A 332 -3.29 -21.82 -54.51
N LYS A 333 -2.76 -22.78 -53.71
CA LYS A 333 -3.44 -24.03 -53.29
C LYS A 333 -2.78 -24.77 -52.09
N ILE A 334 -3.62 -25.11 -51.09
CA ILE A 334 -3.70 -26.34 -50.22
C ILE A 334 -2.94 -26.48 -48.86
N ARG A 335 -3.75 -26.87 -47.84
CA ARG A 335 -3.69 -27.69 -46.58
C ARG A 335 -2.55 -27.63 -45.53
N TYR A 336 -2.93 -28.14 -44.34
CA TYR A 336 -2.54 -27.83 -42.96
C TYR A 336 -1.60 -28.85 -42.30
N ASN A 337 -0.85 -28.39 -41.27
CA ASN A 337 -0.68 -29.02 -39.95
C ASN A 337 0.30 -28.16 -39.10
N ALA A 338 -0.10 -27.69 -37.91
CA ALA A 338 0.77 -27.00 -36.96
C ALA A 338 0.98 -27.83 -35.68
N ARG A 339 2.20 -27.83 -35.14
CA ARG A 339 2.56 -28.41 -33.84
C ARG A 339 2.94 -27.29 -32.88
N PHE A 340 2.53 -27.42 -31.61
CA PHE A 340 2.79 -26.43 -30.56
C PHE A 340 4.00 -26.82 -29.70
N LYS A 341 4.76 -25.81 -29.25
CA LYS A 341 5.76 -25.91 -28.18
C LYS A 341 5.29 -25.09 -26.98
N LYS A 342 5.69 -25.48 -25.76
CA LYS A 342 5.45 -24.71 -24.52
C LYS A 342 6.73 -23.94 -24.17
N MET A 343 6.58 -22.74 -23.64
CA MET A 343 7.68 -21.88 -23.17
C MET A 343 7.65 -21.80 -21.64
N ASP A 344 8.83 -21.83 -21.01
CA ASP A 344 9.04 -21.92 -19.56
C ASP A 344 9.21 -20.52 -18.92
N THR A 345 8.77 -20.42 -17.66
CA THR A 345 8.53 -19.18 -16.91
C THR A 345 9.77 -18.39 -16.47
N GLU A 346 10.99 -18.85 -16.76
CA GLU A 346 12.25 -18.24 -16.29
C GLU A 346 12.81 -17.18 -17.26
N GLU A 347 12.55 -17.30 -18.57
CA GLU A 347 12.95 -16.29 -19.57
C GLU A 347 12.20 -14.95 -19.40
N PHE A 348 11.08 -14.97 -18.68
CA PHE A 348 10.24 -13.79 -18.45
C PHE A 348 10.80 -12.83 -17.39
N THR A 349 11.62 -13.31 -16.45
CA THR A 349 12.11 -12.50 -15.31
C THR A 349 13.24 -11.53 -15.67
N GLU A 350 13.97 -11.78 -16.75
CA GLU A 350 15.13 -10.96 -17.13
C GLU A 350 14.74 -9.68 -17.89
N GLU A 351 13.53 -9.62 -18.46
CA GLU A 351 13.10 -8.54 -19.37
C GLU A 351 12.46 -7.30 -18.67
N TYR A 352 12.45 -7.26 -17.34
CA TYR A 352 11.73 -6.25 -16.56
C TYR A 352 12.59 -5.04 -16.13
N GLU A 353 12.77 -4.10 -17.06
CA GLU A 353 13.33 -2.75 -16.79
C GLU A 353 12.25 -1.72 -16.37
N PHE A 354 10.96 -2.06 -16.47
CA PHE A 354 9.84 -1.12 -16.33
C PHE A 354 9.07 -1.17 -15.00
N LEU A 355 9.47 -2.04 -14.07
CA LEU A 355 8.96 -2.00 -12.69
C LEU A 355 9.54 -0.78 -11.97
N ASN A 356 8.69 0.00 -11.30
CA ASN A 356 9.13 1.07 -10.42
C ASN A 356 10.13 0.48 -9.38
N PRO A 357 11.31 1.09 -9.16
CA PRO A 357 12.38 0.53 -8.33
C PRO A 357 11.93 0.00 -6.96
N ASN A 358 10.94 0.64 -6.34
CA ASN A 358 10.42 0.22 -5.03
C ASN A 358 9.53 -1.03 -5.11
N VAL A 359 8.72 -1.17 -6.17
CA VAL A 359 7.90 -2.37 -6.41
C VAL A 359 8.79 -3.53 -6.86
N LYS A 360 9.81 -3.23 -7.68
CA LYS A 360 10.86 -4.20 -8.06
C LYS A 360 11.59 -4.72 -6.83
N LYS A 361 11.93 -3.84 -5.87
CA LYS A 361 12.59 -4.21 -4.62
C LYS A 361 11.72 -5.14 -3.76
N VAL A 362 10.46 -4.77 -3.49
CA VAL A 362 9.51 -5.61 -2.72
C VAL A 362 9.25 -6.94 -3.42
N TYR A 363 9.13 -6.95 -4.76
CA TYR A 363 8.93 -8.15 -5.55
C TYR A 363 10.15 -9.08 -5.60
N ILE A 364 11.37 -8.52 -5.72
CA ILE A 364 12.62 -9.29 -5.60
C ILE A 364 12.78 -9.85 -4.19
N GLU A 365 12.36 -9.11 -3.17
CA GLU A 365 12.40 -9.55 -1.76
C GLU A 365 11.40 -10.68 -1.49
N GLU A 366 10.19 -10.60 -2.05
CA GLU A 366 9.16 -11.65 -2.08
C GLU A 366 9.60 -12.91 -2.86
N LEU A 367 10.18 -12.75 -4.06
CA LEU A 367 10.71 -13.86 -4.86
C LEU A 367 11.93 -14.51 -4.21
N SER A 368 12.79 -13.71 -3.57
CA SER A 368 13.91 -14.22 -2.77
C SER A 368 13.41 -15.01 -1.57
N ARG A 369 12.31 -14.60 -0.93
CA ARG A 369 11.66 -15.37 0.14
C ARG A 369 11.01 -16.67 -0.35
N ARG A 370 10.46 -16.70 -1.57
CA ARG A 370 9.97 -17.95 -2.20
C ARG A 370 11.08 -18.93 -2.53
N ASN A 371 12.28 -18.44 -2.83
CA ASN A 371 13.46 -19.25 -3.17
C ASN A 371 14.42 -19.50 -1.98
N THR A 372 14.19 -18.91 -0.80
CA THR A 372 14.91 -19.32 0.41
C THR A 372 14.34 -20.63 0.94
N LYS A 373 15.21 -21.64 1.05
CA LYS A 373 14.90 -22.91 1.72
C LYS A 373 14.21 -22.63 3.06
N LEU A 374 13.04 -23.24 3.28
CA LEU A 374 12.29 -23.16 4.54
C LEU A 374 13.24 -23.31 5.74
N THR A 375 13.08 -22.45 6.74
CA THR A 375 13.85 -22.56 7.98
C THR A 375 13.57 -23.90 8.67
N ARG A 376 14.49 -24.38 9.53
CA ARG A 376 14.35 -25.68 10.23
C ARG A 376 13.05 -25.77 11.04
N GLU A 377 12.52 -24.65 11.51
CA GLU A 377 11.26 -24.59 12.27
C GLU A 377 10.04 -24.68 11.35
N GLU A 378 10.05 -24.00 10.21
CA GLU A 378 8.97 -24.07 9.21
C GLU A 378 8.87 -25.46 8.57
N ILE A 379 10.00 -26.16 8.37
CA ILE A 379 10.01 -27.56 7.91
C ILE A 379 9.35 -28.48 8.97
N LYS A 380 9.59 -28.25 10.26
CA LYS A 380 8.94 -29.01 11.34
C LYS A 380 7.44 -28.76 11.38
N ILE A 381 7.01 -27.50 11.23
CA ILE A 381 5.60 -27.12 11.20
C ILE A 381 4.90 -27.74 9.98
N ARG A 382 5.51 -27.67 8.80
CA ARG A 382 4.95 -28.29 7.58
C ARG A 382 4.82 -29.81 7.70
N LYS A 383 5.82 -30.48 8.30
CA LYS A 383 5.77 -31.93 8.53
C LYS A 383 4.72 -32.32 9.58
N ALA A 384 4.49 -31.47 10.58
CA ALA A 384 3.42 -31.65 11.55
C ALA A 384 2.03 -31.49 10.91
N ILE A 385 1.85 -30.49 10.03
CA ILE A 385 0.61 -30.27 9.27
C ILE A 385 0.33 -31.43 8.31
N GLU A 386 1.34 -31.92 7.58
CA GLU A 386 1.16 -33.10 6.72
C GLU A 386 0.77 -34.36 7.49
N ASN A 387 1.36 -34.58 8.68
CA ASN A 387 1.00 -35.71 9.53
C ASN A 387 -0.41 -35.57 10.09
N ALA A 388 -0.83 -34.36 10.47
CA ALA A 388 -2.20 -34.08 10.90
C ALA A 388 -3.19 -34.36 9.77
N LEU A 389 -2.96 -33.84 8.57
CA LEU A 389 -3.81 -34.08 7.39
C LEU A 389 -3.87 -35.56 6.98
N LYS A 390 -2.77 -36.32 7.14
CA LYS A 390 -2.78 -37.77 6.91
C LYS A 390 -3.61 -38.49 7.96
N SER A 391 -3.49 -38.12 9.23
CA SER A 391 -4.29 -38.72 10.30
C SER A 391 -5.79 -38.44 10.14
N GLU A 392 -6.14 -37.25 9.67
CA GLU A 392 -7.52 -36.83 9.41
C GLU A 392 -8.13 -37.60 8.24
N LYS A 393 -7.39 -37.78 7.13
CA LYS A 393 -7.83 -38.61 6.01
C LYS A 393 -8.03 -40.09 6.39
N VAL A 394 -7.17 -40.63 7.26
CA VAL A 394 -7.32 -42.00 7.77
C VAL A 394 -8.56 -42.13 8.65
N TYR A 395 -8.84 -41.12 9.48
CA TYR A 395 -10.02 -41.07 10.32
C TYR A 395 -11.32 -40.94 9.50
N GLU A 396 -11.35 -40.07 8.48
CA GLU A 396 -12.48 -39.95 7.56
C GLU A 396 -12.73 -41.25 6.77
N ALA A 397 -11.67 -41.93 6.33
CA ALA A 397 -11.79 -43.21 5.63
C ALA A 397 -12.34 -44.31 6.56
N ALA A 398 -11.94 -44.31 7.83
CA ALA A 398 -12.48 -45.23 8.84
C ALA A 398 -13.95 -44.93 9.14
N GLN A 399 -14.35 -43.66 9.24
CA GLN A 399 -15.75 -43.27 9.42
C GLN A 399 -16.61 -43.64 8.21
N LYS A 400 -16.12 -43.43 6.98
CA LYS A 400 -16.84 -43.83 5.76
C LYS A 400 -17.01 -45.34 5.68
N LYS A 401 -15.99 -46.13 6.05
CA LYS A 401 -16.12 -47.60 6.13
C LYS A 401 -17.11 -48.04 7.20
N ALA A 402 -17.09 -47.43 8.39
CA ALA A 402 -18.04 -47.73 9.45
C ALA A 402 -19.49 -47.35 9.09
N ALA A 403 -19.69 -46.27 8.34
CA ALA A 403 -21.00 -45.87 7.82
C ALA A 403 -21.51 -46.85 6.75
N LEU A 404 -20.64 -47.31 5.85
CA LEU A 404 -20.95 -48.34 4.85
C LEU A 404 -21.29 -49.69 5.48
N GLU A 405 -20.61 -50.10 6.55
CA GLU A 405 -20.93 -51.33 7.28
C GLU A 405 -22.23 -51.24 8.09
N LYS A 406 -22.56 -50.07 8.63
CA LYS A 406 -23.87 -49.82 9.27
C LYS A 406 -25.01 -49.90 8.25
N ASN A 407 -24.86 -49.30 7.08
CA ASN A 407 -25.88 -49.36 6.02
C ASN A 407 -26.08 -50.78 5.50
N LYS A 408 -25.02 -51.60 5.40
CA LYS A 408 -25.13 -53.02 5.03
C LYS A 408 -25.79 -53.92 6.09
N LYS A 409 -25.80 -53.50 7.36
CA LYS A 409 -26.47 -54.22 8.46
C LYS A 409 -27.93 -53.79 8.64
N SER A 410 -28.35 -52.66 8.08
CA SER A 410 -29.76 -52.22 8.07
C SER A 410 -30.55 -52.70 6.85
N GLU A 411 -29.87 -53.25 5.83
CA GLU A 411 -30.48 -53.83 4.61
C GLU A 411 -30.58 -55.37 4.65
N LYS A 412 -30.23 -55.99 5.78
CA LYS A 412 -30.52 -57.40 6.11
C LYS A 412 -31.44 -57.43 7.31
#